data_AF-A0A7K9K6B3-F1
#
_entry.id   AF-A0A7K9K6B3-F1
#
_cell.length_a   1.000
_cell.length_b   1.000
_cell.length_c   1.000
_cell.angle_alpha   90.00
_cell.angle_beta   90.00
_cell.angle_gamma   90.00
#
_symmetry.space_group_name_H-M   'P 1'
#
loop_
_entity.id
_entity.type
_entity.pdbx_description
1 polymer ?
#
loop_
_entity_poly.entity_id
_entity_poly.type
_entity_poly.pdbx_seq_one_letter_code
_entity_poly.pdbx_strand_id
1 'polypeptide(L)'
;GRLFLADYALLEGLPTGDIGGHPQFVAAPLCLLWLCPRGHLLPVAIQLSQRPGPGSPIFVPGGRGWALAKLWVRGAHFVLHEMVT
;
A
#
# COMPACT_ATOMS: atom_id res chain seq x y z
N GLY A 1 -1.45 19.21 -11.58
CA GLY A 1 -0.77 17.90 -11.55
C GLY A 1 -1.80 16.80 -11.74
N ARG A 2 -1.43 15.66 -12.35
CA ARG A 2 -2.30 14.48 -12.52
C ARG A 2 -1.78 13.26 -11.76
N LEU A 3 -0.76 13.44 -10.93
CA LEU A 3 -0.21 12.40 -10.06
C LEU A 3 -0.63 12.70 -8.63
N PHE A 4 -1.04 11.65 -7.92
CA PHE A 4 -1.53 11.68 -6.55
C PHE A 4 -0.82 10.58 -5.77
N LEU A 5 -0.60 10.80 -4.48
CA LEU A 5 0.03 9.84 -3.60
C LEU A 5 -0.95 9.49 -2.48
N ALA A 6 -1.20 8.21 -2.29
CA ALA A 6 -1.77 7.70 -1.05
C ALA A 6 -0.63 7.15 -0.19
N ASP A 7 -0.33 7.86 0.89
CA ASP A 7 0.77 7.56 1.82
C ASP A 7 0.20 7.03 3.14
N TYR A 8 0.63 5.82 3.51
CA TYR A 8 0.22 5.13 4.72
C TYR A 8 1.34 5.10 5.78
N ALA A 9 2.20 6.12 5.80
CA ALA A 9 3.31 6.25 6.75
C ALA A 9 2.92 6.12 8.23
N LEU A 10 1.68 6.50 8.59
CA LEU A 10 1.18 6.34 9.97
C LEU A 10 1.19 4.88 10.45
N LEU A 11 1.17 3.92 9.52
CA LEU A 11 1.20 2.50 9.85
C LEU A 11 2.63 1.95 10.05
N GLU A 12 3.68 2.74 9.78
CA GLU A 12 5.06 2.28 9.94
C GLU A 12 5.36 1.98 11.41
N GLY A 13 5.81 0.74 11.67
CA GLY A 13 6.17 0.30 13.02
C GLY A 13 4.98 0.01 13.94
N LEU A 14 3.75 -0.04 13.40
CA LEU A 14 2.59 -0.46 14.20
C LEU A 14 2.80 -1.87 14.75
N PRO A 15 2.56 -2.10 16.06
CA PRO A 15 2.59 -3.43 16.62
C PRO A 15 1.47 -4.25 16.01
N THR A 16 1.80 -5.46 15.54
CA THR A 16 0.82 -6.40 15.00
C THR A 16 0.49 -7.48 16.02
N GLY A 17 -0.75 -7.94 15.99
CA GLY A 17 -1.24 -8.98 16.91
C GLY A 17 -0.96 -10.40 16.43
N ASP A 18 -1.45 -11.34 17.24
CA ASP A 18 -1.51 -12.76 16.94
C ASP A 18 -2.98 -13.20 16.96
N ILE A 19 -3.39 -14.00 15.96
CA ILE A 19 -4.75 -14.55 15.88
C ILE A 19 -4.63 -16.07 15.83
N GLY A 20 -4.95 -16.73 16.94
CA GLY A 20 -4.94 -18.19 17.02
C GLY A 20 -3.55 -18.82 16.89
N GLY A 21 -2.50 -18.15 17.39
CA GLY A 21 -1.11 -18.57 17.25
C GLY A 21 -0.47 -18.19 15.91
N HIS A 22 -1.16 -17.39 15.09
CA HIS A 22 -0.66 -16.91 13.81
C HIS A 22 -0.36 -15.40 13.85
N PRO A 23 0.93 -15.01 13.72
CA PRO A 23 1.33 -13.62 13.63
C PRO A 23 0.66 -12.92 12.44
N GLN A 24 0.12 -11.73 12.70
CA GLN A 24 -0.44 -10.87 11.68
C GLN A 24 0.58 -9.84 11.20
N PHE A 25 0.37 -9.30 10.01
CA PHE A 25 1.28 -8.34 9.39
C PHE A 25 0.49 -7.18 8.79
N VAL A 26 1.05 -5.98 8.88
CA VAL A 26 0.52 -4.76 8.26
C VAL A 26 1.65 -4.11 7.50
N ALA A 27 1.35 -3.65 6.28
CA ALA A 27 2.28 -2.87 5.47
C ALA A 27 2.02 -1.38 5.68
N ALA A 28 3.05 -0.55 5.47
CA ALA A 28 2.95 0.91 5.40
C ALA A 28 3.25 1.38 3.96
N PRO A 29 2.35 1.13 3.00
CA PRO A 29 2.65 1.32 1.59
C PRO A 29 2.64 2.79 1.14
N LEU A 30 3.28 3.02 0.01
CA LEU A 30 3.18 4.21 -0.82
C LEU A 30 2.50 3.80 -2.14
N CYS A 31 1.34 4.37 -2.46
CA CYS A 31 0.61 4.08 -3.70
C CYS A 31 0.55 5.33 -4.57
N LEU A 32 1.29 5.33 -5.68
CA LEU A 32 1.25 6.40 -6.67
C LEU A 32 0.10 6.15 -7.64
N LEU A 33 -0.74 7.16 -7.81
CA LEU A 33 -1.90 7.13 -8.69
C LEU A 33 -1.82 8.21 -9.76
N TRP A 34 -2.36 7.91 -10.93
CA TRP A 34 -2.48 8.82 -12.06
C TRP A 34 -3.95 9.04 -12.42
N LEU A 35 -4.36 10.31 -12.52
CA LEU A 35 -5.67 10.70 -13.06
C LEU A 35 -5.59 10.70 -14.58
N CYS A 36 -6.16 9.66 -15.19
CA CYS A 36 -6.14 9.51 -16.63
C CYS A 36 -7.11 10.50 -17.32
N PRO A 37 -6.96 10.77 -18.63
CA PRO A 37 -7.85 11.69 -19.37
C PRO A 37 -9.33 11.31 -19.34
N ARG A 38 -9.65 10.04 -19.02
CA ARG A 38 -11.03 9.56 -18.85
C ARG A 38 -11.64 9.87 -17.48
N GLY A 39 -10.90 10.55 -16.59
CA GLY A 39 -11.35 10.91 -15.25
C GLY A 39 -11.20 9.80 -14.21
N HIS A 40 -10.55 8.68 -14.54
CA HIS A 40 -10.31 7.60 -13.58
C HIS A 40 -8.94 7.76 -12.91
N LEU A 41 -8.91 7.54 -11.60
CA LEU A 41 -7.67 7.47 -10.82
C LEU A 41 -7.14 6.03 -10.83
N LEU A 42 -5.94 5.83 -11.40
CA LEU A 42 -5.36 4.51 -11.63
C LEU A 42 -4.04 4.36 -10.86
N PRO A 43 -3.83 3.26 -10.12
CA PRO A 43 -2.55 2.99 -9.48
C PRO A 43 -1.49 2.66 -10.55
N VAL A 44 -0.35 3.35 -10.48
CA VAL A 44 0.75 3.22 -11.47
C VAL A 44 2.05 2.68 -10.85
N ALA A 45 2.23 2.81 -9.53
CA ALA A 45 3.32 2.20 -8.79
C ALA A 45 2.93 2.00 -7.32
N ILE A 46 3.42 0.91 -6.70
CA ILE A 46 3.22 0.63 -5.28
C ILE A 46 4.56 0.18 -4.66
N GLN A 47 4.98 0.81 -3.57
CA GLN A 47 6.03 0.32 -2.69
C GLN A 47 5.38 -0.08 -1.37
N LEU A 48 5.67 -1.28 -0.84
CA LEU A 48 4.98 -1.81 0.36
C LEU A 48 5.61 -1.37 1.69
N SER A 49 6.77 -0.70 1.63
CA SER A 49 7.46 -0.11 2.78
C SER A 49 7.65 1.38 2.54
N GLN A 50 7.76 2.15 3.61
CA GLN A 50 8.19 3.54 3.57
C GLN A 50 9.66 3.68 3.15
N ARG A 51 10.49 2.69 3.52
CA ARG A 51 11.94 2.72 3.27
C ARG A 51 12.28 1.96 1.98
N PRO A 52 12.88 2.60 0.97
CA PRO A 52 13.31 1.94 -0.25
C PRO A 52 14.52 1.02 0.02
N GLY A 53 14.68 -0.01 -0.81
CA GLY A 53 15.86 -0.88 -0.78
C GLY A 53 15.66 -2.19 -1.53
N PRO A 54 16.68 -3.06 -1.61
CA PRO A 54 16.60 -4.33 -2.33
C PRO A 54 15.47 -5.26 -1.85
N GLY A 55 15.08 -5.17 -0.56
CA GLY A 55 13.97 -5.91 0.02
C GLY A 55 12.60 -5.23 -0.10
N SER A 56 12.53 -4.02 -0.67
CA SER A 56 11.26 -3.29 -0.89
C SER A 56 11.14 -2.90 -2.36
N PRO A 57 10.76 -3.83 -3.25
CA PRO A 57 10.61 -3.55 -4.66
C PRO A 57 9.42 -2.62 -4.91
N ILE A 58 9.50 -1.88 -6.01
CA ILE A 58 8.37 -1.13 -6.57
C ILE A 58 7.60 -2.06 -7.51
N PHE A 59 6.34 -2.31 -7.18
CA PHE A 59 5.41 -3.06 -8.01
C PHE A 59 4.74 -2.13 -9.02
N VAL A 60 4.65 -2.58 -10.27
CA VAL A 60 4.02 -1.83 -11.38
C VAL A 60 2.93 -2.67 -12.06
N PRO A 61 1.95 -2.02 -12.73
CA PRO A 61 0.91 -2.74 -13.47
C PRO A 61 1.49 -3.75 -14.46
N GLY A 62 0.89 -4.95 -14.51
CA GLY A 62 1.32 -6.04 -15.39
C GLY A 62 2.53 -6.85 -14.89
N GLY A 63 3.22 -6.38 -13.85
CA GLY A 63 4.29 -7.12 -13.21
C GLY A 63 3.81 -8.24 -12.29
N ARG A 64 4.71 -9.19 -11.98
CA ARG A 64 4.46 -10.21 -10.93
C ARG A 64 4.21 -9.52 -9.59
N GLY A 65 3.25 -10.03 -8.82
CA GLY A 65 2.92 -9.48 -7.50
C GLY A 65 2.05 -8.21 -7.54
N TRP A 66 1.65 -7.69 -8.70
CA TRP A 66 0.81 -6.50 -8.79
C TRP A 66 -0.53 -6.63 -8.04
N ALA A 67 -1.20 -7.78 -8.19
CA ALA A 67 -2.45 -8.06 -7.47
C ALA A 67 -2.24 -8.08 -5.96
N LEU A 68 -1.14 -8.71 -5.50
CA LEU A 68 -0.79 -8.78 -4.08
C LEU A 68 -0.43 -7.40 -3.51
N ALA A 69 0.32 -6.58 -4.26
CA ALA A 69 0.64 -5.22 -3.85
C ALA A 69 -0.61 -4.37 -3.65
N LYS A 70 -1.59 -4.47 -4.54
CA LYS A 70 -2.90 -3.81 -4.38
C LYS A 70 -3.67 -4.33 -3.17
N LEU A 71 -3.63 -5.63 -2.89
CA LEU A 71 -4.27 -6.22 -1.71
C LEU A 71 -3.69 -5.63 -0.42
N TRP A 72 -2.36 -5.51 -0.32
CA TRP A 72 -1.70 -4.87 0.82
C TRP A 72 -2.07 -3.39 0.98
N VAL A 73 -2.19 -2.64 -0.12
CA VAL A 73 -2.70 -1.24 -0.08
C VAL A 73 -4.13 -1.20 0.46
N ARG A 74 -5.01 -2.13 0.06
CA ARG A 74 -6.38 -2.20 0.60
C ARG A 74 -6.41 -2.58 2.08
N GLY A 75 -5.54 -3.49 2.52
CA GLY A 75 -5.39 -3.85 3.93
C GLY A 75 -4.91 -2.67 4.78
N ALA A 76 -3.87 -1.96 4.33
CA ALA A 76 -3.41 -0.74 4.99
C ALA A 76 -4.51 0.32 5.08
N HIS A 77 -5.25 0.54 3.99
CA HIS A 77 -6.38 1.45 3.98
C HIS A 77 -7.47 1.07 4.98
N PHE A 78 -7.81 -0.22 5.08
CA PHE A 78 -8.78 -0.70 6.05
C PHE A 78 -8.33 -0.42 7.50
N VAL A 79 -7.08 -0.77 7.83
CA VAL A 79 -6.53 -0.52 9.18
C VAL A 79 -6.57 0.96 9.53
N LEU A 80 -6.12 1.83 8.62
CA LEU A 80 -6.12 3.28 8.84
C LEU A 80 -7.53 3.85 8.98
N HIS A 81 -8.47 3.35 8.17
CA HIS A 81 -9.86 3.80 8.19
C HIS A 81 -10.49 3.50 9.55
N GLU A 82 -10.46 2.23 9.99
CA GLU A 82 -11.14 1.82 11.24
C GLU A 82 -10.47 2.36 12.50
N MET A 83 -9.16 2.65 12.47
CA MET A 83 -8.44 3.14 13.66
C MET A 83 -8.48 4.65 13.84
N VAL A 84 -8.67 5.41 12.75
CA VAL A 84 -8.47 6.87 12.77
C VAL A 84 -9.65 7.65 12.18
N THR A 85 -10.35 7.11 11.18
CA THR A 85 -11.47 7.81 10.52
C THR A 85 -12.77 7.54 11.24
#